data_AF-A0A0R3R6S5-F1
#
_entry.id   AF-A0A0R3R6S5-F1
#
_cell.length_a   1.000
_cell.length_b   1.000
_cell.length_c   1.000
_cell.angle_alpha   90.00
_cell.angle_beta   90.00
_cell.angle_gamma   90.00
#
_symmetry.space_group_name_H-M   'P 1'
#
loop_
_entity.id
_entity.type
_entity.pdbx_description
1 polymer ?
#
loop_
_entity_poly.entity_id
_entity_poly.type
_entity_poly.pdbx_seq_one_letter_code
_entity_poly.pdbx_strand_id
1 'polypeptide(L)'
;MNGRYVGSMVSDIHRTLLYGGIFMYPAMKDKPMGKLRLLYEGIPMSYIIEQAGGMATNGIKPILDIVPASIHDRSPLFLGSADDVQELMDFIKKYDS
;
A
#
# COMPACT_ATOMS: atom_id res chain seq x y z
N MET A 1 -10.93 6.73 -17.57
CA MET A 1 -10.42 5.58 -16.79
C MET A 1 -9.03 5.25 -17.27
N ASN A 2 -8.00 5.50 -16.45
CA ASN A 2 -6.62 5.25 -16.83
C ASN A 2 -5.96 4.37 -15.77
N GLY A 3 -5.82 3.06 -16.05
CA GLY A 3 -5.09 2.13 -15.19
C GLY A 3 -3.64 1.99 -15.66
N ARG A 4 -2.69 1.93 -14.72
CA ARG A 4 -1.27 1.65 -15.01
C ARG A 4 -0.77 0.59 -14.04
N TYR A 5 -0.22 -0.48 -14.59
CA TYR A 5 0.38 -1.58 -13.83
C TYR A 5 1.57 -2.13 -14.63
N VAL A 6 2.78 -1.78 -14.21
CA VAL A 6 4.02 -2.26 -14.82
C VAL A 6 4.33 -3.69 -14.35
N GLY A 7 3.93 -4.03 -13.13
CA GLY A 7 4.22 -5.33 -12.52
C GLY A 7 5.56 -5.37 -11.77
N SER A 8 6.24 -4.21 -11.69
CA SER A 8 7.39 -3.96 -10.84
C SER A 8 7.00 -2.93 -9.79
N MET A 9 6.99 -3.35 -8.52
CA MET A 9 6.59 -2.48 -7.40
C MET A 9 7.34 -1.15 -7.42
N VAL A 10 8.66 -1.18 -7.62
CA VAL A 10 9.49 0.03 -7.63
C VAL A 10 9.08 0.97 -8.77
N SER A 11 8.84 0.44 -9.97
CA SER A 11 8.46 1.24 -11.13
C SER A 11 7.06 1.84 -10.99
N ASP A 12 6.13 1.10 -10.39
CA ASP A 12 4.78 1.56 -10.14
C ASP A 12 4.73 2.62 -9.05
N ILE A 13 5.42 2.42 -7.92
CA ILE A 13 5.46 3.37 -6.81
C ILE A 13 6.24 4.64 -7.17
N HIS A 14 7.35 4.53 -7.92
CA HIS A 14 8.09 5.71 -8.38
C HIS A 14 7.22 6.62 -9.25
N ARG A 15 6.36 6.02 -10.10
CA ARG A 15 5.40 6.78 -10.89
C ARG A 15 4.32 7.41 -10.01
N THR A 16 3.79 6.67 -9.03
CA THR A 16 2.82 7.21 -8.06
C THR A 16 3.39 8.39 -7.28
N LEU A 17 4.67 8.33 -6.90
CA LEU A 17 5.36 9.42 -6.21
C LEU A 17 5.45 10.70 -7.08
N LEU A 18 5.72 10.56 -8.38
CA LEU A 18 5.90 11.70 -9.29
C LEU A 18 4.60 12.28 -9.82
N TYR A 19 3.60 11.43 -10.10
CA TYR A 19 2.38 11.80 -10.81
C TYR A 19 1.13 11.71 -9.95
N GLY A 20 1.25 11.31 -8.69
CA GLY A 20 0.12 11.02 -7.82
C GLY A 20 -0.64 9.76 -8.24
N GLY A 21 -1.82 9.60 -7.66
CA GLY A 21 -2.65 8.41 -7.78
C GLY A 21 -2.38 7.43 -6.65
N ILE A 22 -2.84 6.19 -6.85
CA ILE A 22 -2.73 5.11 -5.87
C ILE A 22 -2.11 3.85 -6.46
N PHE A 23 -1.21 3.23 -5.70
CA PHE A 23 -0.75 1.86 -5.91
C PHE A 23 -1.45 0.93 -4.91
N MET A 24 -1.94 -0.21 -5.39
CA MET A 24 -2.68 -1.17 -4.59
C MET A 24 -2.17 -2.59 -4.82
N TYR A 25 -1.91 -3.29 -3.70
CA TYR A 25 -1.62 -4.72 -3.67
C TYR A 25 -2.41 -5.37 -2.52
N PRO A 26 -3.72 -5.61 -2.70
CA PRO A 26 -4.60 -6.09 -1.65
C PRO A 26 -4.30 -7.55 -1.24
N ALA A 27 -4.94 -7.99 -0.15
CA ALA A 27 -5.10 -9.40 0.13
C ALA A 27 -5.85 -10.11 -1.00
N MET A 28 -5.52 -11.38 -1.24
CA MET A 28 -6.22 -12.24 -2.20
C MET A 28 -6.70 -13.51 -1.49
N LYS A 29 -7.68 -14.22 -2.09
CA LYS A 29 -8.24 -15.45 -1.50
C LYS A 29 -7.18 -16.51 -1.18
N ASP A 30 -6.17 -16.66 -2.05
CA ASP A 30 -5.03 -17.58 -1.88
C ASP A 30 -3.85 -16.96 -1.10
N LYS A 31 -3.89 -15.65 -0.85
CA LYS A 31 -2.84 -14.88 -0.16
C LYS A 31 -3.49 -13.85 0.77
N PRO A 32 -4.11 -14.29 1.88
CA PRO A 32 -4.84 -13.40 2.78
C PRO A 32 -3.95 -12.35 3.45
N MET A 33 -2.66 -12.64 3.61
CA MET A 33 -1.66 -11.70 4.13
C MET A 33 -1.02 -10.82 3.04
N GLY A 34 -1.58 -10.79 1.83
CA GLY A 34 -0.95 -10.13 0.69
C GLY A 34 0.29 -10.87 0.16
N LYS A 35 0.99 -10.25 -0.80
CA LYS A 35 2.14 -10.85 -1.49
C LYS A 35 3.47 -10.19 -1.15
N LEU A 36 3.47 -8.87 -0.95
CA LEU A 36 4.67 -8.08 -0.71
C LEU A 36 5.17 -8.28 0.72
N ARG A 37 6.48 -8.30 0.91
CA ARG A 37 7.10 -8.45 2.23
C ARG A 37 7.15 -7.11 2.94
N LEU A 38 6.78 -7.12 4.20
CA LEU A 38 6.65 -5.92 4.99
C LEU A 38 8.01 -5.22 5.17
N LEU A 39 9.04 -5.94 5.64
CA LEU A 39 10.31 -5.33 6.03
C LEU A 39 11.09 -4.65 4.91
N TYR A 40 11.11 -5.24 3.72
CA TYR A 40 12.00 -4.81 2.63
C TYR A 40 11.26 -4.47 1.33
N GLU A 41 9.93 -4.55 1.32
CA GLU A 41 9.11 -4.05 0.21
C GLU A 41 8.14 -2.97 0.72
N GLY A 42 7.28 -3.29 1.70
CA GLY A 42 6.24 -2.41 2.21
C GLY A 42 6.76 -1.20 3.01
N ILE A 43 7.52 -1.44 4.08
CA ILE A 43 8.02 -0.40 4.99
C ILE A 43 8.88 0.64 4.26
N PRO A 44 9.89 0.26 3.44
CA PRO A 44 10.74 1.25 2.76
C PRO A 44 9.94 2.17 1.82
N MET A 45 9.00 1.60 1.07
CA MET A 45 8.19 2.38 0.12
C MET A 45 7.17 3.26 0.83
N SER A 46 6.58 2.76 1.92
CA SER A 46 5.65 3.53 2.75
C SER A 46 6.35 4.72 3.39
N TYR A 47 7.57 4.53 3.90
CA TYR A 47 8.38 5.62 4.44
C TYR A 47 8.62 6.72 3.42
N ILE A 48 9.05 6.37 2.19
CA ILE A 48 9.28 7.37 1.12
C ILE A 48 8.00 8.15 0.81
N ILE A 49 6.86 7.47 0.72
CA ILE A 49 5.58 8.08 0.36
C ILE A 49 5.07 9.00 1.47
N GLU A 50 5.16 8.58 2.73
CA GLU A 50 4.76 9.41 3.87
C GLU A 50 5.66 10.64 4.01
N GLN A 51 6.97 10.52 3.77
CA GLN A 51 7.88 11.67 3.73
C GLN A 51 7.57 12.65 2.58
N ALA A 52 6.91 12.16 1.52
CA ALA A 52 6.42 12.99 0.42
C ALA A 52 5.01 13.58 0.67
N GLY A 53 4.43 13.37 1.87
CA GLY A 53 3.08 13.82 2.21
C GLY A 53 1.96 12.92 1.71
N GLY A 54 2.28 11.73 1.21
CA GLY A 54 1.32 10.70 0.86
C GLY A 54 0.88 9.87 2.07
N MET A 55 0.06 8.84 1.81
CA MET A 55 -0.40 7.90 2.83
C MET A 55 -0.05 6.46 2.42
N ALA A 56 0.20 5.59 3.41
CA ALA A 56 0.43 4.16 3.21
C ALA A 56 -0.25 3.32 4.31
N THR A 57 -1.07 2.35 3.92
CA THR A 57 -1.89 1.53 4.83
C THR A 57 -1.99 0.09 4.34
N ASN A 58 -2.26 -0.84 5.25
CA ASN A 58 -2.67 -2.20 4.88
C ASN A 58 -4.20 -2.38 4.75
N GLY A 59 -4.95 -1.28 4.83
CA GLY A 59 -6.42 -1.27 4.85
C GLY A 59 -7.01 -1.27 6.26
N ILE A 60 -6.19 -1.49 7.30
CA ILE A 60 -6.61 -1.52 8.70
C ILE A 60 -5.82 -0.50 9.53
N LYS A 61 -4.50 -0.41 9.32
CA LYS A 61 -3.60 0.50 10.03
C LYS A 61 -2.45 0.98 9.12
N PRO A 62 -1.76 2.08 9.49
CA PRO A 62 -0.59 2.56 8.76
C PRO A 62 0.50 1.49 8.68
N ILE A 63 1.23 1.44 7.56
CA ILE A 63 2.25 0.41 7.33
C ILE A 63 3.42 0.56 8.32
N LEU A 64 3.84 1.79 8.62
CA LEU A 64 4.96 2.05 9.52
C LEU A 64 4.67 1.72 10.98
N ASP A 65 3.39 1.57 11.36
CA ASP A 65 2.98 1.17 12.70
C ASP A 65 2.90 -0.36 12.89
N ILE A 66 3.15 -1.14 11.83
CA ILE A 66 3.11 -2.60 11.89
C ILE A 66 4.43 -3.12 12.48
N VAL A 67 4.36 -3.76 13.64
CA VAL A 67 5.48 -4.54 14.19
C VAL A 67 5.49 -5.93 13.53
N PRO A 68 6.52 -6.26 12.71
CA PRO A 68 6.62 -7.57 12.07
C PRO A 68 6.92 -8.67 13.10
N ALA A 69 6.28 -9.83 12.94
CA ALA A 69 6.55 -11.04 13.72
C ALA A 69 7.69 -11.88 13.11
N SER A 70 7.92 -11.76 11.80
CA SER A 70 8.99 -12.46 11.08
C SER A 70 9.61 -11.57 9.99
N ILE A 71 10.86 -11.89 9.64
CA ILE A 71 11.61 -11.14 8.61
C ILE A 71 11.01 -11.23 7.20
N HIS A 72 10.16 -12.24 6.96
CA HIS A 72 9.50 -12.47 5.68
C HIS A 72 7.98 -12.25 5.73
N ASP A 73 7.49 -11.58 6.77
CA ASP A 73 6.08 -11.25 6.89
C ASP A 73 5.58 -10.48 5.69
N ARG A 74 4.29 -10.68 5.38
CA ARG A 74 3.61 -10.04 4.27
C ARG A 74 2.46 -9.20 4.78
N SER A 75 2.14 -8.18 4.02
CA SER A 75 0.97 -7.34 4.26
C SER A 75 0.33 -6.95 2.94
N PRO A 76 -1.01 -6.77 2.90
CA PRO A 76 -1.63 -5.89 1.91
C PRO A 76 -0.96 -4.51 1.96
N LEU A 77 -0.90 -3.84 0.81
CA LEU A 77 -0.26 -2.53 0.70
C LEU A 77 -1.07 -1.62 -0.22
N PHE A 78 -1.47 -0.47 0.31
CA PHE A 78 -2.12 0.61 -0.42
C PHE A 78 -1.36 1.89 -0.11
N LEU A 79 -0.84 2.58 -1.13
CA LEU A 79 -0.10 3.82 -0.93
C LEU A 79 -0.17 4.77 -2.11
N GLY A 80 0.03 6.05 -1.85
CA GLY A 80 0.04 7.10 -2.87
C GLY A 80 -0.45 8.44 -2.34
N SER A 81 -1.15 9.20 -3.18
CA SER A 81 -1.80 10.45 -2.78
C SER A 81 -2.72 10.24 -1.57
N ALA A 82 -2.65 11.12 -0.57
CA ALA A 82 -3.41 10.97 0.66
C ALA A 82 -4.93 10.86 0.41
N ASP A 83 -5.47 11.72 -0.47
CA ASP A 83 -6.90 11.75 -0.78
C ASP A 83 -7.38 10.44 -1.43
N ASP A 84 -6.62 9.88 -2.37
CA ASP A 84 -6.96 8.62 -3.05
C ASP A 84 -6.93 7.43 -2.09
N VAL A 85 -5.94 7.39 -1.19
CA VAL A 85 -5.83 6.32 -0.19
C VAL A 85 -6.92 6.48 0.88
N GLN A 86 -7.31 7.70 1.24
CA GLN A 86 -8.41 7.95 2.18
C GLN A 86 -9.75 7.52 1.61
N GLU A 87 -10.03 7.80 0.33
CA GLU A 87 -11.24 7.34 -0.35
C GLU A 87 -11.34 5.80 -0.30
N LEU A 88 -10.22 5.10 -0.54
CA LEU A 88 -10.16 3.65 -0.39
C LEU A 88 -10.46 3.21 1.05
N MET A 89 -9.91 3.88 2.06
CA MET A 89 -10.15 3.55 3.47
C MET A 89 -11.63 3.73 3.86
N ASP A 90 -12.27 4.78 3.36
CA ASP A 90 -13.70 5.03 3.57
C ASP A 90 -14.55 3.93 2.91
N PHE A 91 -14.16 3.48 1.72
CA PHE A 91 -14.79 2.35 1.05
C PHE A 91 -14.63 1.05 1.85
N ILE A 92 -13.42 0.71 2.31
CA ILE A 92 -13.17 -0.48 3.14
C ILE A 92 -14.04 -0.42 4.39
N LYS A 93 -14.02 0.70 5.13
CA LYS A 93 -14.82 0.89 6.34
C LYS A 93 -16.32 0.66 6.10
N LYS A 94 -16.85 1.08 4.95
CA LYS A 94 -18.26 0.92 4.61
C LYS A 94 -18.67 -0.53 4.36
N TYR A 95 -17.78 -1.38 3.85
CA TYR A 95 -18.13 -2.72 3.35
C TYR A 95 -17.50 -3.90 4.12
N ASP A 96 -16.48 -3.65 4.95
CA ASP A 96 -15.88 -4.66 5.86
C ASP A 96 -16.45 -4.59 7.29
N SER A 97 -17.58 -3.87 7.50
CA SER A 97 -18.32 -3.84 8.77
C SER A 97 -19.19 -5.08 8.98
#